data_AF-A0A2G9G8E7-F1
#
_entry.id   AF-A0A2G9G8E7-F1
#
_cell.length_a   1.000
_cell.length_b   1.000
_cell.length_c   1.000
_cell.angle_alpha   90.00
_cell.angle_beta   90.00
_cell.angle_gamma   90.00
#
_symmetry.space_group_name_H-M   'P 1'
#
loop_
_entity.id
_entity.type
_entity.pdbx_description
1 polymer ?
#
loop_
_entity_poly.entity_id
_entity_poly.type
_entity_poly.pdbx_seq_one_letter_code
_entity_poly.pdbx_strand_id
1 'polypeptide(L)'
;MATVYCCKECGANLNLHGTDLFPPDFYFEAGNKNTLSFAAVDSSKFRFEKEDKIRPFFETLNYWGIQRKRVRIKCNSCGKLVGYIYDDGPPLTNSIGQFGFGPSQVVPRNPRYRFKNKALVINSQT
;
A
#
# COMPACT_ATOMS: atom_id res chain seq x y z
N MET A 1 11.45 -0.46 21.28
CA MET A 1 10.65 -1.67 20.96
C MET A 1 10.48 -1.74 19.46
N ALA A 2 11.02 -2.79 18.82
CA ALA A 2 10.84 -2.99 17.39
C ALA A 2 9.53 -3.76 17.16
N THR A 3 8.66 -3.23 16.31
CA THR A 3 7.45 -3.92 15.86
C THR A 3 7.82 -4.86 14.71
N VAL A 4 7.56 -6.16 14.88
CA VAL A 4 7.79 -7.16 13.84
C VAL A 4 6.46 -7.52 13.20
N TYR A 5 6.38 -7.38 11.88
CA TYR A 5 5.21 -7.73 11.09
C TYR A 5 5.41 -9.11 10.44
N CYS A 6 4.56 -10.05 10.83
CA CYS A 6 4.58 -11.41 10.29
C CYS A 6 3.35 -11.69 9.44
N CYS A 7 3.49 -12.61 8.48
CA CYS A 7 2.35 -13.14 7.75
C CYS A 7 1.48 -13.97 8.69
N LYS A 8 0.18 -13.67 8.75
CA LYS A 8 -0.75 -14.40 9.62
C LYS A 8 -0.87 -15.90 9.31
N GLU A 9 -0.75 -16.28 8.04
CA GLU A 9 -0.98 -17.67 7.61
C GLU A 9 0.21 -18.59 7.87
N CYS A 10 1.44 -18.10 7.70
CA CYS A 10 2.65 -18.94 7.78
C CYS A 10 3.66 -18.48 8.83
N GLY A 11 3.41 -17.37 9.52
CA GLY A 11 4.32 -16.81 10.53
C GLY A 11 5.59 -16.17 9.97
N ALA A 12 5.82 -16.19 8.65
CA ALA A 12 7.03 -15.64 8.04
C ALA A 12 7.17 -14.13 8.34
N ASN A 13 8.37 -13.71 8.76
CA ASN A 13 8.71 -12.30 8.92
C ASN A 13 8.71 -11.60 7.55
N LEU A 14 7.90 -10.55 7.43
CA LEU A 14 7.71 -9.79 6.20
C LEU A 14 8.70 -8.63 6.03
N ASN A 15 9.60 -8.42 6.99
CA ASN A 15 10.62 -7.37 6.98
C ASN A 15 10.04 -5.97 6.70
N LEU A 16 8.90 -5.66 7.32
CA LEU A 16 8.30 -4.33 7.24
C LEU A 16 8.88 -3.45 8.34
N HIS A 17 9.42 -2.30 7.97
CA HIS A 17 10.04 -1.37 8.90
C HIS A 17 9.06 -0.26 9.31
N GLY A 18 9.06 0.10 10.59
CA GLY A 18 8.24 1.20 11.11
C GLY A 18 8.63 2.57 10.57
N THR A 19 9.86 2.73 10.07
CA THR A 19 10.34 3.97 9.42
C THR A 19 9.59 4.29 8.14
N ASP A 20 9.12 3.26 7.43
CA ASP A 20 8.37 3.40 6.19
C ASP A 20 6.86 3.41 6.43
N LEU A 21 6.41 3.23 7.67
CA LEU A 21 4.99 3.19 8.01
C LEU A 21 4.40 4.61 7.98
N PHE A 22 3.36 4.81 7.19
CA PHE A 22 2.61 6.06 7.21
C PHE A 22 1.84 6.22 8.52
N PRO A 23 1.75 7.45 9.08
CA PRO A 23 0.91 7.74 10.23
C PRO A 23 -0.55 7.30 10.01
N PRO A 24 -1.26 6.86 11.06
CA PRO A 24 -2.64 6.41 10.93
C PRO A 24 -3.58 7.49 10.40
N ASP A 25 -3.30 8.77 10.72
CA ASP A 25 -4.09 9.93 10.30
C ASP A 25 -3.65 10.49 8.93
N PHE A 26 -2.70 9.86 8.26
CA PHE A 26 -2.28 10.30 6.92
C PHE A 26 -3.42 10.11 5.92
N TYR A 27 -3.77 11.19 5.21
CA TYR A 27 -4.85 11.18 4.24
C TYR A 27 -4.42 10.48 2.94
N PHE A 28 -5.25 9.56 2.48
CA PHE A 28 -5.12 8.90 1.19
C PHE A 28 -6.45 8.96 0.45
N GLU A 29 -6.41 9.26 -0.85
CA GLU A 29 -7.61 9.37 -1.68
C GLU A 29 -8.40 8.05 -1.74
N ALA A 30 -7.71 6.91 -1.77
CA ALA A 30 -8.33 5.58 -1.69
C ALA A 30 -8.58 5.08 -0.24
N GLY A 31 -8.39 5.97 0.74
CA GLY A 31 -8.55 5.71 2.17
C GLY A 31 -7.51 4.75 2.76
N ASN A 32 -7.55 4.59 4.08
CA ASN A 32 -6.64 3.70 4.83
C ASN A 32 -7.35 2.91 5.94
N LYS A 33 -8.67 2.73 5.84
CA LYS A 33 -9.46 2.04 6.86
C LYS A 33 -9.02 0.58 7.02
N ASN A 34 -8.78 0.16 8.27
CA ASN A 34 -8.42 -1.21 8.67
C ASN A 34 -7.19 -1.79 7.94
N THR A 35 -6.26 -0.91 7.58
CA THR A 35 -5.04 -1.25 6.85
C THR A 35 -3.84 -0.50 7.40
N LEU A 36 -2.66 -1.08 7.19
CA LEU A 36 -1.38 -0.41 7.37
C LEU A 36 -0.83 -0.06 5.99
N SER A 37 -0.30 1.15 5.84
CA SER A 37 0.27 1.62 4.58
C SER A 37 1.74 1.93 4.78
N PHE A 38 2.59 1.43 3.90
CA PHE A 38 4.04 1.66 3.93
C PHE A 38 4.50 2.36 2.65
N ALA A 39 5.51 3.21 2.77
CA ALA A 39 6.17 3.91 1.67
C ALA A 39 7.11 2.99 0.87
N ALA A 40 7.74 2.03 1.55
CA ALA A 40 8.65 1.07 0.96
C ALA A 40 8.47 -0.33 1.59
N VAL A 41 8.86 -1.36 0.85
CA VAL A 41 8.85 -2.75 1.31
C VAL A 41 10.05 -3.49 0.71
N ASP A 42 10.52 -4.52 1.41
CA ASP A 42 11.53 -5.44 0.89
C ASP A 42 10.91 -6.39 -0.15
N SER A 43 11.22 -6.17 -1.42
CA SER A 43 10.68 -6.95 -2.53
C SER A 43 11.05 -8.45 -2.47
N SER A 44 12.09 -8.85 -1.74
CA SER A 44 12.48 -10.26 -1.61
C SER A 44 11.47 -11.10 -0.81
N LYS A 45 10.69 -10.45 0.06
CA LYS A 45 9.69 -11.08 0.93
C LYS A 45 8.31 -11.20 0.29
N PHE A 46 8.11 -10.61 -0.90
CA PHE A 46 6.81 -10.55 -1.54
C PHE A 46 6.84 -11.04 -3.00
N ARG A 47 5.67 -11.48 -3.47
CA ARG A 47 5.39 -11.72 -4.90
C ARG A 47 4.35 -10.70 -5.34
N PHE A 48 4.66 -9.99 -6.42
CA PHE A 48 3.77 -8.99 -7.01
C PHE A 48 3.08 -9.59 -8.23
N GLU A 49 1.74 -9.63 -8.21
CA GLU A 49 0.94 -10.17 -9.31
C GLU A 49 -0.04 -9.12 -9.80
N LYS A 50 -0.09 -8.90 -11.11
CA LYS A 50 -1.11 -8.03 -11.73
C LYS A 50 -2.48 -8.68 -11.60
N GLU A 51 -3.46 -7.92 -11.10
CA GLU A 51 -4.87 -8.30 -11.08
C GLU A 51 -5.62 -7.36 -12.01
N ASP A 52 -6.34 -7.94 -12.97
CA ASP A 52 -7.31 -7.26 -13.80
C ASP A 52 -8.68 -7.92 -13.60
N LYS A 53 -9.67 -7.15 -13.16
CA LYS A 53 -11.03 -7.64 -12.91
C LYS A 53 -12.05 -6.68 -13.47
N ILE A 54 -13.01 -7.23 -14.21
CA ILE A 54 -14.19 -6.50 -14.68
C ILE A 54 -15.28 -6.66 -13.62
N ARG A 55 -15.35 -5.70 -12.69
CA ARG A 55 -16.42 -5.57 -11.69
C ARG A 55 -16.46 -4.13 -11.18
N PRO A 56 -17.66 -3.58 -10.90
CA PRO A 56 -17.79 -2.26 -10.31
C PRO A 56 -16.91 -2.09 -9.06
N PHE A 57 -16.17 -0.99 -8.97
CA PHE A 57 -15.36 -0.64 -7.82
C PHE A 57 -15.31 0.88 -7.61
N PHE A 58 -15.00 1.26 -6.39
CA PHE A 58 -14.70 2.64 -6.00
C PHE A 58 -13.19 2.74 -5.75
N GLU A 59 -12.52 3.65 -6.43
CA GLU A 59 -11.11 3.95 -6.15
C GLU A 59 -11.00 5.05 -5.10
N THR A 60 -11.84 6.08 -5.21
CA THR A 60 -11.97 7.17 -4.23
C THR A 60 -13.44 7.42 -3.93
N LEU A 61 -13.75 8.37 -3.03
CA LEU A 61 -15.13 8.76 -2.73
C LEU A 61 -15.89 9.27 -3.98
N ASN A 62 -15.19 9.95 -4.89
CA ASN A 62 -15.79 10.60 -6.05
C ASN A 62 -15.51 9.86 -7.37
N TYR A 63 -14.75 8.76 -7.33
CA TYR A 63 -14.40 7.99 -8.53
C TYR A 63 -14.79 6.52 -8.38
N TRP A 64 -15.59 6.06 -9.34
CA TRP A 64 -15.95 4.66 -9.52
C TRP A 64 -15.62 4.23 -10.95
N GLY A 65 -15.42 2.93 -11.13
CA GLY A 65 -15.12 2.34 -12.43
C GLY A 65 -15.59 0.90 -12.54
N ILE A 66 -15.48 0.33 -13.74
CA ILE A 66 -15.93 -1.04 -14.04
C ILE A 66 -14.74 -2.01 -14.13
N GLN A 67 -13.60 -1.56 -14.66
CA GLN A 67 -12.41 -2.41 -14.77
C GLN A 67 -11.37 -2.01 -13.73
N ARG A 68 -11.13 -2.91 -12.77
CA ARG A 68 -10.16 -2.70 -11.70
C ARG A 68 -8.83 -3.37 -12.03
N LYS A 69 -7.81 -2.54 -12.28
CA LYS A 69 -6.42 -2.95 -12.44
C LYS A 69 -5.63 -2.59 -11.18
N ARG A 70 -4.95 -3.55 -10.56
CA ARG A 70 -4.08 -3.31 -9.39
C ARG A 70 -3.01 -4.39 -9.27
N VAL A 71 -1.99 -4.13 -8.45
CA VAL A 71 -0.98 -5.13 -8.13
C VAL A 71 -1.27 -5.76 -6.77
N ARG A 72 -1.42 -7.08 -6.74
CA ARG A 72 -1.53 -7.89 -5.52
C ARG A 72 -0.17 -8.04 -4.87
N ILE A 73 -0.12 -7.88 -3.56
CA ILE A 73 1.04 -8.21 -2.74
C ILE A 73 0.75 -9.56 -2.09
N LYS A 74 1.53 -10.58 -2.43
CA LYS A 74 1.48 -11.91 -1.82
C LYS A 74 2.71 -12.18 -0.99
N CYS A 75 2.56 -12.89 0.12
CA CYS A 75 3.69 -13.40 0.87
C CYS A 75 4.51 -14.37 0.00
N ASN A 76 5.83 -14.19 -0.08
CA ASN A 76 6.68 -15.05 -0.90
C ASN A 76 6.74 -16.50 -0.36
N SER A 77 6.62 -16.69 0.96
CA SER A 77 6.70 -18.01 1.60
C SER A 77 5.46 -18.89 1.37
N CYS A 78 4.25 -18.34 1.50
CA CYS A 78 3.00 -19.13 1.42
C CYS A 78 2.07 -18.75 0.27
N GLY A 79 2.37 -17.69 -0.49
CA GLY A 79 1.55 -17.22 -1.61
C GLY A 79 0.22 -16.55 -1.21
N LYS A 80 -0.07 -16.40 0.09
CA LYS A 80 -1.31 -15.72 0.54
C LYS A 80 -1.25 -14.23 0.20
N LEU A 81 -2.38 -13.69 -0.24
CA LEU A 81 -2.59 -12.26 -0.41
C LEU A 81 -2.52 -11.52 0.94
N VAL A 82 -1.58 -10.59 1.04
CA VAL A 82 -1.39 -9.75 2.23
C VAL A 82 -1.83 -8.30 2.00
N GLY A 83 -1.80 -7.81 0.75
CA GLY A 83 -2.07 -6.41 0.46
C GLY A 83 -2.20 -6.08 -1.03
N TYR A 84 -2.20 -4.78 -1.33
CA TYR A 84 -2.24 -4.22 -2.68
C TYR A 84 -1.35 -2.99 -2.77
N ILE A 85 -0.81 -2.73 -3.95
CA ILE A 85 -0.13 -1.47 -4.27
C ILE A 85 -1.15 -0.48 -4.82
N TYR A 86 -1.06 0.77 -4.37
CA TYR A 86 -1.83 1.91 -4.86
C TYR A 86 -0.88 3.04 -5.27
N ASP A 87 -1.23 3.79 -6.30
CA ASP A 87 -0.42 4.92 -6.79
C ASP A 87 -0.93 6.27 -6.23
N ASP A 88 -1.33 6.28 -4.96
CA ASP A 88 -1.87 7.44 -4.24
C ASP A 88 -0.96 7.91 -3.09
N GLY A 89 0.31 7.53 -3.11
CA GLY A 89 1.32 7.99 -2.16
C GLY A 89 1.71 9.45 -2.35
N PRO A 90 2.76 9.93 -1.65
CA PRO A 90 3.27 11.29 -1.81
C PRO A 90 3.67 11.59 -3.27
N PRO A 91 3.57 12.85 -3.73
CA PRO A 91 4.01 13.22 -5.07
C PRO A 91 5.51 12.96 -5.23
N LEU A 92 5.93 12.51 -6.43
CA LEU A 92 7.36 12.29 -6.73
C LEU A 92 8.18 13.58 -6.79
N THR A 93 7.51 14.72 -7.02
CA THR A 93 8.16 16.03 -7.13
C THR A 93 7.59 17.00 -6.11
N ASN A 94 8.46 17.71 -5.40
CA ASN A 94 8.08 18.82 -4.51
C ASN A 94 7.92 20.15 -5.26
N SER A 95 7.65 20.11 -6.57
CA SER A 95 7.50 21.32 -7.37
C SER A 95 6.16 22.00 -7.09
N ILE A 96 6.14 23.32 -7.15
CA ILE A 96 4.93 24.15 -7.01
C ILE A 96 4.03 24.07 -8.25
N GLY A 97 4.32 23.14 -9.17
CA GLY A 97 3.69 23.05 -10.48
C GLY A 97 4.19 24.11 -11.46
N GLN A 98 3.79 23.96 -12.73
CA GLN A 98 4.04 24.97 -13.75
C GLN A 98 3.26 26.25 -13.38
N PHE A 99 3.95 27.39 -13.33
CA PHE A 99 3.37 28.70 -12.97
C PHE A 99 2.74 28.80 -11.57
N GLY A 100 3.09 27.93 -10.61
CA GLY A 100 2.54 28.00 -9.26
C GLY A 100 1.09 27.52 -9.13
N PHE A 101 0.53 26.89 -10.17
CA PHE A 101 -0.81 26.29 -10.14
C PHE A 101 -0.87 24.96 -9.36
N GLY A 102 0.18 24.64 -8.59
CA GLY A 102 0.30 23.39 -7.87
C GLY A 102 0.65 22.22 -8.79
N PRO A 103 1.12 21.10 -8.23
CA PRO A 103 1.33 19.88 -8.99
C PRO A 103 0.03 19.50 -9.71
N SER A 104 0.10 19.30 -11.03
CA SER A 104 -1.06 18.87 -11.81
C SER A 104 -1.58 17.53 -11.30
N GLN A 105 -2.86 17.22 -11.53
CA GLN A 105 -3.44 15.89 -11.26
C GLN A 105 -2.71 14.74 -12.00
N VAL A 106 -1.76 15.07 -12.88
CA VAL A 106 -0.93 14.16 -13.69
C VAL A 106 0.46 13.98 -13.07
N VAL A 107 0.78 14.60 -11.93
CA VAL A 107 2.07 14.40 -11.27
C VAL A 107 2.20 12.95 -10.82
N PRO A 108 3.24 12.24 -11.27
CA PRO A 108 3.42 10.85 -10.91
C PRO A 108 3.61 10.75 -9.40
N ARG A 109 2.97 9.74 -8.79
CA ARG A 109 2.94 9.55 -7.34
C ARG A 109 3.75 8.34 -6.93
N ASN A 110 4.29 8.37 -5.72
CA ASN A 110 4.96 7.21 -5.15
C ASN A 110 3.96 6.07 -4.92
N PRO A 111 4.39 4.82 -5.11
CA PRO A 111 3.58 3.68 -4.76
C PRO A 111 3.40 3.61 -3.24
N ARG A 112 2.21 3.20 -2.83
CA ARG A 112 1.82 2.92 -1.45
C ARG A 112 1.54 1.43 -1.31
N TYR A 113 2.26 0.79 -0.39
CA TYR A 113 2.08 -0.63 -0.09
C TYR A 113 1.07 -0.79 1.03
N ARG A 114 -0.18 -1.09 0.68
CA ARG A 114 -1.30 -1.19 1.63
C ARG A 114 -1.55 -2.64 2.03
N PHE A 115 -1.30 -2.95 3.29
CA PHE A 115 -1.51 -4.26 3.89
C PHE A 115 -2.81 -4.33 4.68
N LYS A 116 -3.48 -5.48 4.63
CA LYS A 116 -4.68 -5.73 5.42
C LYS A 116 -4.29 -6.12 6.83
N ASN A 117 -4.85 -5.46 7.86
CA ASN A 117 -4.57 -5.82 9.26
C ASN A 117 -4.87 -7.29 9.53
N LYS A 118 -5.95 -7.83 8.95
CA LYS A 118 -6.32 -9.25 9.08
C LYS A 118 -5.33 -10.25 8.47
N ALA A 119 -4.39 -9.80 7.64
CA ALA A 119 -3.38 -10.64 7.00
C ALA A 119 -2.02 -10.59 7.73
N LEU A 120 -1.89 -9.71 8.72
CA LEU A 120 -0.67 -9.49 9.49
C LEU A 120 -0.84 -9.93 10.95
N VAL A 121 0.26 -10.37 11.55
CA VAL A 121 0.41 -10.53 13.00
C VAL A 121 1.50 -9.57 13.44
N ILE A 122 1.23 -8.77 14.46
CA ILE A 122 2.16 -7.77 14.98
C ILE A 122 2.72 -8.31 16.30
N ASN A 123 4.02 -8.54 16.33
CA ASN A 123 4.72 -8.96 17.54
C ASN A 123 5.57 -7.79 18.03
N SER A 124 5.47 -7.45 19.32
CA SER A 124 6.37 -6.51 19.99
C SER A 124 7.58 -7.26 20.52
N GLN A 125 8.79 -6.93 20.04
CA GLN A 125 10.02 -7.37 20.71
C GLN A 125 10.32 -6.40 21.86
N THR A 126 10.35 -6.95 23.07
CA THR A 126 10.79 -6.28 24.32
C THR A 126 12.28 -6.11 24.32
#